data_AF-D9WKV7-F1
#
_entry.id   AF-D9WKV7-F1
#
_cell.length_a   1.000
_cell.length_b   1.000
_cell.length_c   1.000
_cell.angle_alpha   90.00
_cell.angle_beta   90.00
_cell.angle_gamma   90.00
#
_symmetry.space_group_name_H-M   'P 1'
#
loop_
_entity.id
_entity.type
_entity.pdbx_description
1 polymer ?
#
loop_
_entity_poly.entity_id
_entity_poly.type
_entity_poly.pdbx_seq_one_letter_code
_entity_poly.pdbx_strand_id
1 'polypeptide(L)'
;GCVDIVQAEGARRYSGGWPTSGSAGSRDALRFAVRAAKILGQPADPQWSRVADSLRIPFDKKTGTHPEYDGYAGKKAKQADVVLMRYPWENPQSADVTRADMAYYVPRTDPDGPSMTDSVHSIISSELGDPGCAAMTYTKRSADPFIRAPY
;
A
#
# COMPACT_ATOMS: atom_id res chain seq x y z
N GLY A 1 -15.54 -19.55 2.46
CA GLY A 1 -14.08 -19.79 2.41
C GLY A 1 -13.44 -18.50 1.96
N CYS A 2 -12.37 -18.06 2.64
CA CYS A 2 -11.60 -16.88 2.21
C CYS A 2 -10.84 -17.19 0.92
N VAL A 3 -10.64 -16.17 0.07
CA VAL A 3 -9.84 -16.29 -1.15
C VAL A 3 -8.56 -15.48 -0.93
N ASP A 4 -7.41 -16.14 -1.05
CA ASP A 4 -6.10 -15.50 -1.08
C ASP A 4 -5.54 -15.56 -2.50
N ILE A 5 -4.92 -14.47 -2.96
CA ILE A 5 -4.26 -14.43 -4.27
C ILE A 5 -2.89 -15.07 -4.10
N VAL A 6 -2.70 -16.30 -4.56
CA VAL A 6 -1.50 -17.08 -4.20
C VAL A 6 -0.27 -16.73 -5.06
N GLN A 7 -0.42 -15.94 -6.15
CA GLN A 7 0.71 -15.53 -6.98
C GLN A 7 0.37 -14.38 -7.94
N ALA A 8 1.08 -13.28 -7.81
CA ALA A 8 1.35 -12.33 -8.88
C ALA A 8 2.74 -11.74 -8.64
N GLU A 9 3.64 -11.92 -9.60
CA GLU A 9 5.00 -11.39 -9.54
C GLU A 9 4.95 -9.89 -9.88
N GLY A 10 4.59 -9.09 -8.88
CA GLY A 10 4.65 -7.63 -8.89
C GLY A 10 5.60 -7.14 -7.80
N ALA A 11 6.89 -7.37 -7.99
CA ALA A 11 8.00 -6.77 -7.24
C ALA A 11 8.36 -7.28 -5.81
N ARG A 12 8.66 -8.59 -5.65
CA ARG A 12 9.90 -9.05 -4.95
C ARG A 12 10.14 -10.57 -5.03
N ARG A 13 11.43 -10.94 -5.09
CA ARG A 13 12.00 -12.30 -5.06
C ARG A 13 12.53 -12.63 -3.65
N TYR A 14 11.67 -12.78 -2.64
CA TYR A 14 12.01 -13.43 -1.36
C TYR A 14 10.75 -14.06 -0.76
N SER A 15 10.82 -15.36 -0.49
CA SER A 15 9.76 -16.24 0.04
C SER A 15 8.92 -15.63 1.19
N GLY A 16 7.74 -15.14 0.85
CA GLY A 16 6.70 -14.65 1.76
C GLY A 16 5.34 -14.72 1.09
N GLY A 17 4.27 -14.70 1.88
CA GLY A 17 2.88 -14.76 1.39
C GLY A 17 2.51 -13.56 0.50
N TRP A 18 1.27 -13.54 0.04
CA TRP A 18 0.76 -12.48 -0.84
C TRP A 18 0.81 -11.09 -0.19
N PRO A 19 1.28 -10.05 -0.91
CA PRO A 19 1.33 -8.69 -0.40
C PRO A 19 -0.03 -8.15 0.02
N THR A 20 -0.09 -7.57 1.22
CA THR A 20 -1.30 -6.94 1.76
C THR A 20 -1.78 -5.78 0.87
N SER A 21 -0.86 -4.97 0.33
CA SER A 21 -1.22 -3.94 -0.66
C SER A 21 -1.75 -4.51 -1.98
N GLY A 22 -1.26 -5.68 -2.40
CA GLY A 22 -1.75 -6.42 -3.56
C GLY A 22 -3.19 -6.92 -3.39
N SER A 23 -3.55 -7.40 -2.20
CA SER A 23 -4.94 -7.73 -1.85
C SER A 23 -5.84 -6.49 -1.92
N ALA A 24 -5.40 -5.36 -1.36
CA ALA A 24 -6.15 -4.12 -1.38
C ALA A 24 -6.41 -3.64 -2.82
N GLY A 25 -5.36 -3.58 -3.65
CA GLY A 25 -5.48 -3.17 -5.05
C GLY A 25 -6.38 -4.09 -5.87
N SER A 26 -6.29 -5.41 -5.67
CA SER A 26 -7.13 -6.39 -6.38
C SER A 26 -8.61 -6.27 -5.99
N ARG A 27 -8.89 -6.09 -4.70
CA ARG A 27 -10.25 -5.83 -4.20
C ARG A 27 -10.83 -4.57 -4.85
N ASP A 28 -10.04 -3.50 -4.87
CA ASP A 28 -10.53 -2.22 -5.37
C ASP A 28 -10.67 -2.22 -6.89
N ALA A 29 -9.80 -2.91 -7.64
CA ALA A 29 -9.95 -3.14 -9.07
C ALA A 29 -11.25 -3.89 -9.41
N LEU A 30 -11.57 -4.97 -8.70
CA LEU A 30 -12.83 -5.70 -8.88
C LEU A 30 -14.05 -4.83 -8.56
N ARG A 31 -13.98 -4.02 -7.49
CA ARG A 31 -15.04 -3.07 -7.14
C ARG A 31 -15.18 -1.95 -8.17
N PHE A 32 -14.08 -1.48 -8.76
CA PHE A 32 -14.10 -0.54 -9.88
C PHE A 32 -14.78 -1.14 -11.11
N ALA A 33 -14.47 -2.39 -11.47
CA ALA A 33 -15.12 -3.06 -12.59
C ALA A 33 -16.64 -3.16 -12.41
N VAL A 34 -17.11 -3.53 -11.21
CA VAL A 34 -18.54 -3.56 -10.87
C VAL A 34 -19.18 -2.17 -10.99
N ARG A 35 -18.53 -1.12 -10.48
CA ARG A 35 -19.02 0.27 -10.61
C ARG A 35 -19.06 0.73 -12.06
N ALA A 36 -18.03 0.44 -12.84
CA ALA A 36 -17.95 0.81 -14.24
C ALA A 36 -19.06 0.14 -15.07
N ALA A 37 -19.29 -1.16 -14.87
CA ALA A 37 -20.38 -1.88 -15.51
C ALA A 37 -21.74 -1.24 -15.21
N LYS A 38 -21.99 -0.86 -13.95
CA LYS A 38 -23.21 -0.14 -13.56
C LYS A 38 -23.38 1.20 -14.28
N ILE A 39 -22.31 2.00 -14.39
CA ILE A 39 -22.34 3.30 -15.10
C ILE A 39 -22.63 3.09 -16.59
N LEU A 40 -22.06 2.06 -17.19
CA LEU A 40 -22.23 1.73 -18.62
C LEU A 40 -23.54 1.00 -18.94
N GLY A 41 -24.37 0.67 -17.93
CA GLY A 41 -25.58 -0.12 -18.11
C GLY A 41 -25.32 -1.58 -18.53
N GLN A 42 -24.12 -2.10 -18.26
CA GLN A 42 -23.71 -3.47 -18.56
C GLN A 42 -23.88 -4.39 -17.34
N PRO A 43 -24.19 -5.68 -17.53
CA PRO A 43 -24.21 -6.63 -16.43
C PRO A 43 -22.78 -6.86 -15.90
N ALA A 44 -22.58 -6.69 -14.60
CA ALA A 44 -21.35 -7.08 -13.91
C ALA A 44 -21.38 -8.57 -13.57
N ASP A 45 -20.26 -9.28 -13.71
CA ASP A 45 -20.15 -10.66 -13.24
C ASP A 45 -20.28 -10.69 -11.71
N PRO A 46 -21.26 -11.42 -11.12
CA PRO A 46 -21.40 -11.54 -9.67
C PRO A 46 -20.17 -12.13 -8.97
N GLN A 47 -19.29 -12.84 -9.69
CA GLN A 47 -18.01 -13.32 -9.15
C GLN A 47 -17.09 -12.17 -8.73
N TRP A 48 -17.11 -11.02 -9.42
CA TRP A 48 -16.22 -9.90 -9.08
C TRP A 48 -16.46 -9.38 -7.67
N SER A 49 -17.73 -9.13 -7.31
CA SER A 49 -18.09 -8.71 -5.95
C SER A 49 -17.77 -9.79 -4.92
N ARG A 50 -18.11 -11.06 -5.21
CA ARG A 50 -17.85 -12.18 -4.29
C ARG A 50 -16.36 -12.35 -3.98
N VAL A 51 -15.50 -12.26 -5.00
CA VAL A 51 -14.05 -12.34 -4.82
C VAL A 51 -13.55 -11.12 -4.07
N ALA A 52 -13.97 -9.91 -4.45
CA ALA A 52 -13.57 -8.69 -3.76
C ALA A 52 -13.89 -8.73 -2.26
N ASP A 53 -15.07 -9.22 -1.89
CA ASP A 53 -15.49 -9.32 -0.49
C ASP A 53 -14.81 -10.46 0.28
N SER A 54 -14.20 -11.42 -0.43
CA SER A 54 -13.47 -12.55 0.15
C SER A 54 -11.97 -12.30 0.29
N LEU A 55 -11.44 -11.24 -0.32
CA LEU A 55 -10.02 -10.87 -0.25
C LEU A 55 -9.70 -10.35 1.15
N ARG A 56 -8.78 -11.04 1.83
CA ARG A 56 -8.34 -10.68 3.17
C ARG A 56 -7.25 -9.61 3.12
N ILE A 57 -7.40 -8.61 3.99
CA ILE A 57 -6.36 -7.64 4.33
C ILE A 57 -5.98 -7.91 5.79
N PRO A 58 -4.79 -8.49 6.05
CA PRO A 58 -4.32 -8.75 7.40
C PRO A 58 -4.25 -7.47 8.24
N PHE A 59 -4.73 -7.52 9.48
CA PHE A 59 -4.66 -6.40 10.42
C PHE A 59 -4.36 -6.90 11.83
N ASP A 60 -3.29 -6.38 12.44
CA ASP A 60 -2.95 -6.67 13.83
C ASP A 60 -3.58 -5.61 14.75
N LYS A 61 -4.63 -6.02 15.48
CA LYS A 61 -5.34 -5.15 16.42
C LYS A 61 -4.50 -4.74 17.63
N LYS A 62 -3.44 -5.48 17.96
CA LYS A 62 -2.59 -5.18 19.14
C LYS A 62 -1.64 -4.02 18.85
N THR A 63 -1.06 -4.00 17.66
CA THR A 63 -0.13 -2.94 17.23
C THR A 63 -0.84 -1.83 16.47
N GLY A 64 -2.05 -2.08 15.96
CA GLY A 64 -2.78 -1.15 15.10
C GLY A 64 -2.20 -1.05 13.69
N THR A 65 -1.43 -2.07 13.25
CA THR A 65 -0.72 -2.07 11.97
C THR A 65 -1.17 -3.23 11.08
N HIS A 66 -1.00 -3.08 9.77
CA HIS A 66 -1.15 -4.18 8.83
C HIS A 66 0.20 -4.88 8.61
N PRO A 67 0.32 -6.21 8.77
CA PRO A 67 1.53 -6.92 8.34
C PRO A 67 1.63 -6.95 6.80
N GLU A 68 2.85 -7.04 6.27
CA GLU A 68 3.12 -6.99 4.81
C GLU A 68 2.52 -8.20 4.08
N TYR A 69 2.46 -9.33 4.78
CA TYR A 69 1.80 -10.57 4.38
C TYR A 69 1.51 -11.40 5.64
N ASP A 70 0.74 -12.47 5.51
CA ASP A 70 0.46 -13.37 6.64
C ASP A 70 1.72 -14.02 7.21
N GLY A 71 1.91 -13.93 8.54
CA GLY A 71 3.10 -14.43 9.22
C GLY A 71 4.33 -13.54 9.06
N TYR A 72 4.18 -12.32 8.55
CA TYR A 72 5.28 -11.37 8.44
C TYR A 72 5.90 -11.05 9.82
N ALA A 73 7.22 -11.26 9.92
CA ALA A 73 7.98 -11.13 11.15
C ALA A 73 8.89 -9.87 11.17
N GLY A 74 8.52 -8.80 10.45
CA GLY A 74 9.24 -7.52 10.48
C GLY A 74 10.55 -7.48 9.70
N LYS A 75 10.69 -8.30 8.64
CA LYS A 75 11.87 -8.29 7.75
C LYS A 75 12.01 -6.93 7.06
N LYS A 76 13.25 -6.48 6.81
CA LYS A 76 13.48 -5.24 6.04
C LYS A 76 12.83 -5.32 4.65
N ALA A 77 12.20 -4.23 4.24
CA ALA A 77 11.58 -4.07 2.95
C ALA A 77 12.48 -3.27 2.00
N LYS A 78 12.59 -3.71 0.74
CA LYS A 78 13.31 -2.97 -0.31
C LYS A 78 12.57 -1.70 -0.78
N GLN A 79 11.25 -1.69 -0.67
CA GLN A 79 10.37 -0.62 -1.13
C GLN A 79 9.04 -0.66 -0.37
N ALA A 80 8.27 0.43 -0.47
CA ALA A 80 6.93 0.55 0.09
C ALA A 80 6.00 -0.61 -0.33
N ASP A 81 5.23 -1.11 0.63
CA ASP A 81 4.16 -2.09 0.41
C ASP A 81 2.90 -1.67 1.18
N VAL A 82 2.86 -1.89 2.50
CA VAL A 82 1.70 -1.59 3.35
C VAL A 82 1.26 -0.14 3.24
N VAL A 83 2.21 0.80 3.19
CA VAL A 83 1.91 2.24 3.02
C VAL A 83 1.22 2.55 1.68
N LEU A 84 1.37 1.69 0.66
CA LEU A 84 0.66 1.81 -0.61
C LEU A 84 -0.86 1.63 -0.47
N MET A 85 -1.31 0.97 0.60
CA MET A 85 -2.73 0.89 0.91
C MET A 85 -3.33 2.26 1.19
N ARG A 86 -2.60 3.17 1.87
CA ARG A 86 -3.11 4.52 2.07
C ARG A 86 -3.09 5.30 0.77
N TYR A 87 -1.96 5.29 0.06
CA TYR A 87 -1.82 5.94 -1.24
C TYR A 87 -0.95 5.07 -2.17
N PRO A 88 -1.42 4.72 -3.38
CA PRO A 88 -2.55 5.30 -4.09
C PRO A 88 -3.87 4.55 -3.90
N TRP A 89 -3.92 3.44 -3.15
CA TRP A 89 -5.14 2.61 -3.11
C TRP A 89 -6.29 3.21 -2.29
N GLU A 90 -6.04 4.27 -1.51
CA GLU A 90 -7.07 4.95 -0.70
C GLU A 90 -7.89 3.98 0.17
N ASN A 91 -7.24 2.91 0.65
CA ASN A 91 -7.89 1.89 1.46
C ASN A 91 -8.54 2.54 2.69
N PRO A 92 -9.83 2.27 2.96
CA PRO A 92 -10.51 2.84 4.12
C PRO A 92 -9.85 2.38 5.42
N GLN A 93 -9.16 3.31 6.08
CA GLN A 93 -8.49 3.10 7.37
C GLN A 93 -8.41 4.44 8.11
N SER A 94 -8.28 4.40 9.44
CA SER A 94 -8.16 5.63 10.22
C SER A 94 -6.78 6.27 10.05
N ALA A 95 -6.69 7.57 10.33
CA ALA A 95 -5.42 8.28 10.38
C ALA A 95 -4.44 7.64 11.38
N ASP A 96 -4.94 7.10 12.50
CA ASP A 96 -4.11 6.44 13.51
C ASP A 96 -3.50 5.13 13.00
N VAL A 97 -4.26 4.32 12.26
CA VAL A 97 -3.74 3.12 11.61
C VAL A 97 -2.70 3.49 10.55
N THR A 98 -2.97 4.53 9.77
CA THR A 98 -2.01 5.02 8.77
C THR A 98 -0.71 5.51 9.42
N ARG A 99 -0.79 6.24 10.55
CA ARG A 99 0.38 6.66 11.32
C ARG A 99 1.13 5.47 11.90
N ALA A 100 0.43 4.47 12.42
CA ALA A 100 1.05 3.25 12.94
C ALA A 100 1.79 2.47 11.84
N ASP A 101 1.18 2.33 10.66
CA ASP A 101 1.81 1.70 9.50
C ASP A 101 3.05 2.49 9.04
N MET A 102 2.96 3.82 8.92
CA MET A 102 4.10 4.69 8.60
C MET A 102 5.24 4.51 9.62
N ALA A 103 4.93 4.60 10.92
CA ALA A 103 5.90 4.44 11.99
C ALA A 103 6.56 3.05 11.99
N TYR A 104 5.82 2.02 11.56
CA TYR A 104 6.35 0.67 11.45
C TYR A 104 7.24 0.49 10.21
N TYR A 105 6.79 0.94 9.03
CA TYR A 105 7.43 0.60 7.76
C TYR A 105 8.51 1.58 7.28
N VAL A 106 8.43 2.87 7.64
CA VAL A 106 9.48 3.85 7.29
C VAL A 106 10.88 3.40 7.72
N PRO A 107 11.14 3.04 8.99
CA PRO A 107 12.48 2.61 9.41
C PRO A 107 12.88 1.22 8.89
N ARG A 108 11.94 0.47 8.30
CA ARG A 108 12.15 -0.86 7.74
C ARG A 108 12.33 -0.85 6.23
N THR A 109 12.12 0.29 5.58
CA THR A 109 12.31 0.43 4.15
C THR A 109 13.73 0.90 3.86
N ASP A 110 14.35 0.34 2.82
CA ASP A 110 15.69 0.72 2.37
C ASP A 110 15.76 2.22 2.08
N PRO A 111 16.62 3.01 2.76
CA PRO A 111 16.77 4.44 2.49
C PRO A 111 17.33 4.72 1.10
N ASP A 112 18.07 3.78 0.51
CA ASP A 112 18.57 3.83 -0.86
C ASP A 112 17.62 3.12 -1.84
N GLY A 113 16.40 2.81 -1.38
CA GLY A 113 15.32 2.25 -2.18
C GLY A 113 14.86 3.18 -3.31
N PRO A 114 13.95 2.71 -4.18
CA PRO A 114 13.48 3.52 -5.30
C PRO A 114 12.81 4.82 -4.81
N SER A 115 13.02 5.92 -5.55
CA SER A 115 12.41 7.25 -5.36
C SER A 115 10.93 7.21 -4.94
N MET A 116 10.18 6.27 -5.53
CA MET A 116 8.74 6.08 -5.31
C MET A 116 8.35 5.82 -3.85
N THR A 117 9.24 5.26 -3.03
CA THR A 117 8.94 4.99 -1.62
C THR A 117 8.75 6.30 -0.87
N ASP A 118 9.71 7.22 -0.99
CA ASP A 118 9.65 8.49 -0.25
C ASP A 118 8.64 9.48 -0.86
N SER A 119 8.33 9.38 -2.15
CA SER A 119 7.23 10.18 -2.70
C SER A 119 5.88 9.79 -2.08
N VAL A 120 5.63 8.50 -1.86
CA VAL A 120 4.43 8.01 -1.14
C VAL A 120 4.45 8.46 0.32
N HIS A 121 5.58 8.33 1.02
CA HIS A 121 5.70 8.81 2.39
C HIS A 121 5.43 10.32 2.51
N SER A 122 5.88 11.10 1.52
CA SER A 122 5.64 12.55 1.46
C SER A 122 4.16 12.88 1.36
N ILE A 123 3.44 12.19 0.48
CA ILE A 123 2.00 12.38 0.28
C ILE A 123 1.23 12.02 1.57
N ILE A 124 1.52 10.85 2.14
CA ILE A 124 0.84 10.39 3.36
C ILE A 124 1.11 11.34 4.54
N SER A 125 2.37 11.78 4.72
CA SER A 125 2.73 12.71 5.80
C SER A 125 2.03 14.06 5.64
N SER A 126 1.88 14.53 4.40
CA SER A 126 1.15 15.77 4.09
C SER A 126 -0.33 15.63 4.39
N GLU A 127 -0.94 14.52 4.00
CA GLU A 127 -2.35 14.21 4.24
C GLU A 127 -2.67 14.09 5.74
N LEU A 128 -1.79 13.46 6.51
CA LEU A 128 -1.93 13.32 7.96
C LEU A 128 -1.72 14.63 8.72
N GLY A 129 -1.22 15.68 8.06
CA GLY A 129 -0.85 16.94 8.71
C GLY A 129 0.25 16.74 9.75
N ASP A 130 1.18 15.82 9.49
CA ASP A 130 2.24 15.50 10.45
C ASP A 130 3.09 16.76 10.71
N PRO A 131 3.35 17.10 11.99
CA PRO A 131 4.03 18.34 12.32
C PRO A 131 5.51 18.33 11.88
N GLY A 132 6.06 19.52 11.67
CA GLY A 132 7.46 19.71 11.33
C GLY A 132 7.76 19.45 9.84
N CYS A 133 8.91 18.82 9.57
CA CYS A 133 9.47 18.74 8.22
C CYS A 133 9.34 17.34 7.58
N ALA A 134 8.48 16.46 8.10
CA ALA A 134 8.39 15.07 7.63
C ALA A 134 8.11 15.00 6.11
N ALA A 135 7.02 15.62 5.66
CA ALA A 135 6.65 15.69 4.24
C ALA A 135 7.79 16.25 3.37
N MET A 136 8.38 17.38 3.76
CA MET A 136 9.49 17.99 3.01
C MET A 136 10.74 17.11 2.99
N THR A 137 11.06 16.43 4.09
CA THR A 137 12.18 15.49 4.16
C THR A 137 12.00 14.34 3.15
N TYR A 138 10.80 13.76 3.11
CA TYR A 138 10.47 12.72 2.15
C TYR A 138 10.46 13.25 0.70
N THR A 139 9.93 14.45 0.47
CA THR A 139 10.00 15.11 -0.85
C THR A 139 11.46 15.19 -1.35
N LYS A 140 12.36 15.74 -0.52
CA LYS A 140 13.78 15.88 -0.88
C LYS A 140 14.44 14.54 -1.17
N ARG A 141 14.21 13.53 -0.32
CA ARG A 141 14.74 12.17 -0.53
C ARG A 141 14.22 11.53 -1.81
N SER A 142 12.98 11.82 -2.20
CA SER A 142 12.40 11.31 -3.45
C SER A 142 12.92 12.02 -4.70
N ALA A 143 13.33 13.29 -4.60
CA ALA A 143 13.68 14.12 -5.75
C ALA A 143 15.19 14.34 -5.90
N ASP A 144 15.87 14.82 -4.86
CA ASP A 144 17.25 15.31 -4.92
C ASP A 144 18.24 14.29 -5.51
N PRO A 145 18.20 12.98 -5.17
CA PRO A 145 19.13 11.99 -5.74
C PRO A 145 18.95 11.73 -7.24
N PHE A 146 17.83 12.18 -7.83
CA PHE A 146 17.42 11.86 -9.19
C PHE A 146 17.46 13.06 -10.14
N ILE A 147 17.70 14.27 -9.63
CA ILE A 147 17.89 15.49 -10.43
C ILE A 147 19.21 15.41 -11.20
N ARG A 148 19.20 15.77 -12.49
CA ARG A 148 20.39 15.82 -13.36
C ARG A 148 20.53 17.19 -14.03
N ALA A 149 21.77 17.64 -14.23
CA ALA A 149 22.14 18.90 -14.88
C ALA A 149 21.68 18.99 -16.36
N PRO A 150 21.65 20.20 -16.97
CA PRO A 150 22.11 21.48 -16.43
C PRO A 150 20.90 22.39 -16.15
N TYR A 151 20.56 22.55 -14.88
CA TYR A 151 19.63 23.59 -14.45
C TYR A 151 20.29 24.97 -14.55
#